data_AF-A0A844C694-F1
#
_entry.id   AF-A0A844C694-F1
#
_cell.length_a   1.000
_cell.length_b   1.000
_cell.length_c   1.000
_cell.angle_alpha   90.00
_cell.angle_beta   90.00
_cell.angle_gamma   90.00
#
_symmetry.space_group_name_H-M   'P 1'
#
loop_
_entity.id
_entity.type
_entity.pdbx_description
1 polymer ?
#
loop_
_entity_poly.entity_id
_entity_poly.type
_entity_poly.pdbx_seq_one_letter_code
_entity_poly.pdbx_strand_id
1 'polypeptide(L)' 'MNKIKHLLWLPALLAVSFASYAAYPTNYSCSAKSYKGEKLNKVTVYAGGQNEAKGKAMGMWRGKALFNTIQCSKK' A
#
# COMPACT_ATOMS: atom_id res chain seq x y z
N MET A 1 1.23 28.47 58.01
CA MET A 1 1.69 27.28 57.26
C MET A 1 0.47 26.49 56.83
N ASN A 2 0.05 26.56 55.55
CA ASN A 2 -1.01 25.71 55.00
C ASN A 2 -0.70 25.48 53.51
N LYS A 3 -0.18 24.29 53.17
CA LYS A 3 0.18 23.93 51.79
C LYS A 3 -1.01 23.31 51.08
N ILE A 4 -1.34 23.92 49.94
CA ILE A 4 -2.45 23.59 49.07
C ILE A 4 -2.22 22.22 48.42
N LYS A 5 -3.19 21.32 48.60
CA LYS A 5 -3.30 20.03 47.91
C LYS A 5 -3.87 20.28 46.51
N HIS A 6 -3.02 20.40 45.51
CA HIS A 6 -3.44 20.22 44.12
C HIS A 6 -3.11 18.80 43.69
N LEU A 7 -4.10 17.91 43.83
CA LEU A 7 -4.14 16.63 43.16
C LEU A 7 -4.06 16.90 41.65
N LEU A 8 -2.87 16.66 41.09
CA LEU A 8 -2.60 16.59 39.67
C LEU A 8 -3.39 15.42 39.07
N TRP A 9 -4.55 15.73 38.52
CA TRP A 9 -5.32 14.81 37.69
C TRP A 9 -4.65 14.77 36.31
N LEU A 10 -3.72 13.83 36.12
CA LEU A 10 -3.15 13.53 34.80
C LEU A 10 -4.14 12.66 34.03
N PRO A 11 -4.68 13.10 32.87
CA PRO A 11 -5.44 12.21 32.01
C PRO A 11 -4.46 11.23 31.36
N ALA A 12 -4.63 9.94 31.64
CA ALA A 12 -3.89 8.86 31.00
C ALA A 12 -4.30 8.81 29.51
N LEU A 13 -3.54 9.49 28.67
CA LEU A 13 -3.63 9.38 27.22
C LEU A 13 -3.11 8.01 26.80
N LEU A 14 -4.03 7.09 26.51
CA LEU A 14 -3.75 5.80 25.89
C LEU A 14 -3.14 6.03 24.50
N ALA A 15 -1.83 5.85 24.40
CA ALA A 15 -1.12 5.86 23.12
C ALA A 15 -1.48 4.60 22.32
N VAL A 16 -2.44 4.70 21.40
CA VAL A 16 -2.68 3.67 20.39
C VAL A 16 -1.45 3.60 19.49
N SER A 17 -0.66 2.55 19.67
CA SER A 17 0.51 2.28 18.82
C SER A 17 0.02 1.66 17.52
N PHE A 18 -0.12 2.47 16.46
CA PHE A 18 -0.32 1.98 15.10
C PHE A 18 0.99 1.33 14.62
N ALA A 19 1.14 0.02 14.84
CA ALA A 19 2.20 -0.74 14.20
C ALA A 19 1.95 -0.79 12.69
N SER A 20 2.57 0.13 11.94
CA SER A 20 2.64 0.04 10.49
C SER A 20 3.48 -1.19 10.14
N TYR A 21 2.84 -2.31 9.82
CA TYR A 21 3.52 -3.44 9.20
C TYR A 21 4.06 -2.98 7.85
N ALA A 22 5.34 -2.61 7.82
CA ALA A 22 6.08 -2.39 6.58
C ALA A 22 6.11 -3.72 5.83
N ALA A 23 5.22 -3.86 4.85
CA ALA A 23 5.21 -5.03 4.00
C ALA A 23 6.49 -5.01 3.16
N TYR A 24 7.38 -5.96 3.46
CA TYR A 24 8.63 -6.10 2.71
C TYR A 24 8.33 -6.21 1.22
N PRO A 25 9.06 -5.47 0.38
CA PRO A 25 8.82 -5.51 -1.04
C PRO A 25 9.04 -6.93 -1.57
N THR A 26 8.10 -7.41 -2.38
CA THR A 26 8.13 -8.74 -2.98
C THR A 26 7.91 -8.62 -4.49
N ASN A 27 8.28 -9.67 -5.22
CA ASN A 27 8.09 -9.71 -6.66
C ASN A 27 6.62 -10.00 -6.99
N TYR A 28 6.03 -9.17 -7.83
CA TYR A 28 4.69 -9.36 -8.36
C TYR A 28 4.75 -9.55 -9.87
N SER A 29 4.08 -10.57 -10.38
CA SER A 29 3.82 -10.75 -11.81
C SER A 29 2.45 -10.18 -12.14
N CYS A 30 2.42 -9.18 -13.01
CA CYS A 30 1.21 -8.45 -13.38
C CYS A 30 0.85 -8.67 -14.85
N SER A 31 -0.45 -8.83 -15.11
CA SER A 31 -1.05 -8.86 -16.45
C SER A 31 -2.23 -7.90 -16.53
N ALA A 32 -2.49 -7.36 -17.72
CA ALA A 32 -3.60 -6.45 -17.95
C ALA A 32 -4.13 -6.54 -19.38
N LYS A 33 -5.27 -5.91 -19.63
CA LYS A 33 -5.79 -5.68 -20.98
C LYS A 33 -5.63 -4.20 -21.36
N SER A 34 -5.44 -3.95 -22.65
CA SER A 34 -5.48 -2.59 -23.20
C SER A 34 -6.91 -2.07 -23.30
N TYR A 35 -7.09 -0.77 -23.53
CA TYR A 35 -8.40 -0.17 -23.82
C TYR A 35 -9.12 -0.80 -25.03
N LYS A 36 -8.37 -1.47 -25.92
CA LYS A 36 -8.91 -2.21 -27.07
C LYS A 36 -9.24 -3.68 -26.75
N GLY A 37 -9.05 -4.10 -25.49
CA GLY A 37 -9.30 -5.47 -25.04
C GLY A 37 -8.15 -6.45 -25.26
N GLU A 38 -7.04 -6.01 -25.86
CA GLU A 38 -5.87 -6.84 -26.15
C GLU A 38 -5.12 -7.19 -24.86
N LYS A 39 -4.62 -8.42 -24.73
CA LYS A 39 -3.75 -8.78 -23.61
C LYS A 39 -2.40 -8.08 -23.76
N LEU A 40 -1.96 -7.40 -22.70
CA LEU A 40 -0.64 -6.79 -22.64
C LEU A 40 0.41 -7.80 -22.16
N ASN A 41 1.66 -7.56 -22.53
CA ASN A 41 2.79 -8.34 -22.04
C ASN A 41 2.85 -8.31 -20.52
N LYS A 42 3.10 -9.47 -19.91
CA LYS A 42 3.29 -9.57 -18.46
C LYS A 42 4.51 -8.75 -18.04
N VAL A 43 4.39 -8.07 -16.92
CA VAL A 43 5.48 -7.31 -16.30
C VAL A 43 5.71 -7.83 -14.89
N THR A 44 6.97 -7.87 -14.48
CA THR A 44 7.32 -8.16 -13.08
C THR A 44 7.75 -6.88 -12.41
N VAL A 45 7.21 -6.59 -11.23
CA VAL A 45 7.50 -5.38 -10.45
C VAL A 45 7.78 -5.75 -9.00
N TYR A 46 8.64 -4.97 -8.36
CA TYR A 46 8.96 -5.11 -6.95
C TYR A 46 8.13 -4.10 -6.15
N ALA A 47 7.31 -4.56 -5.22
CA ALA A 47 6.35 -3.72 -4.49
C ALA A 47 6.04 -4.28 -3.09
N GLY A 48 5.71 -3.41 -2.14
CA GLY A 48 5.27 -3.81 -0.79
C GLY A 48 3.85 -4.37 -0.74
N GLY A 49 3.05 -4.20 -1.80
CA GLY A 49 1.69 -4.71 -1.84
C GLY A 49 1.08 -4.74 -3.24
N GLN A 50 -0.11 -5.34 -3.37
CA GLN A 50 -0.79 -5.46 -4.66
C GLN A 50 -1.15 -4.10 -5.28
N ASN A 51 -1.59 -3.14 -4.48
CA ASN A 51 -1.99 -1.81 -4.98
C ASN A 51 -0.78 -1.04 -5.54
N GLU A 52 0.35 -1.07 -4.83
CA GLU A 52 1.60 -0.51 -5.31
C GLU A 52 2.11 -1.24 -6.56
N ALA A 53 2.01 -2.58 -6.60
CA ALA A 53 2.36 -3.39 -7.76
C ALA A 53 1.53 -2.99 -8.99
N LYS A 54 0.21 -2.79 -8.84
CA LYS A 54 -0.67 -2.34 -9.94
C LYS A 54 -0.26 -0.96 -10.46
N GLY A 55 0.03 -0.01 -9.56
CA GLY A 55 0.48 1.33 -9.94
C GLY A 55 1.80 1.31 -10.72
N LYS A 56 2.79 0.56 -10.22
CA LYS A 56 4.08 0.37 -10.91
C LYS A 56 3.91 -0.32 -12.27
N ALA A 57 3.11 -1.37 -12.33
CA ALA A 57 2.83 -2.09 -13.58
C ALA A 57 2.13 -1.19 -14.61
N MET A 58 1.20 -0.33 -14.18
CA MET A 58 0.54 0.64 -15.06
C MET A 58 1.54 1.61 -15.71
N GLY A 59 2.55 2.05 -14.95
CA GLY A 59 3.66 2.86 -15.46
C GLY A 59 4.48 2.13 -16.54
N MET A 60 4.76 0.83 -16.35
CA MET A 60 5.50 0.00 -17.32
C MET A 60 4.78 -0.11 -18.66
N TRP A 61 3.44 -0.15 -18.66
CA TRP A 61 2.62 -0.16 -19.88
C TRP A 61 2.38 1.23 -20.48
N ARG A 62 3.01 2.29 -19.93
CA ARG A 62 2.90 3.68 -20.40
C ARG A 62 1.44 4.14 -20.53
N GLY A 63 0.61 3.75 -19.57
CA GLY A 63 -0.82 4.10 -19.55
C GLY A 63 -1.69 3.36 -20.57
N LYS A 64 -1.17 2.35 -21.29
CA LYS A 64 -1.98 1.55 -22.23
C LYS A 64 -2.92 0.56 -21.54
N ALA A 65 -2.67 0.24 -20.28
CA ALA A 65 -3.42 -0.74 -19.51
C ALA A 65 -4.66 -0.12 -18.86
N LEU A 66 -5.79 -0.81 -18.96
CA LEU A 66 -7.00 -0.52 -18.17
C LEU A 66 -6.76 -0.92 -16.71
N PHE A 67 -6.72 0.04 -15.79
CA PHE A 67 -6.38 -0.19 -14.38
C PHE A 67 -7.25 -1.27 -13.70
N ASN A 68 -8.55 -1.27 -14.01
CA ASN A 68 -9.52 -2.26 -13.51
C ASN A 68 -9.25 -3.69 -14.00
N THR A 69 -8.47 -3.87 -15.08
CA THR A 69 -8.07 -5.19 -15.61
C THR A 69 -6.71 -5.66 -15.11
N ILE A 70 -5.97 -4.83 -14.35
CA ILE A 70 -4.65 -5.20 -13.86
C ILE A 70 -4.80 -6.24 -12.75
N GLN A 71 -4.30 -7.44 -13.01
CA GLN A 71 -4.19 -8.54 -12.06
C GLN A 71 -2.71 -8.77 -11.75
N CYS A 72 -2.35 -8.72 -10.46
CA CYS A 72 -0.99 -8.94 -10.00
C CYS A 72 -0.98 -10.07 -8.95
N SER A 73 -0.12 -11.05 -9.17
CA SER A 73 0.09 -12.17 -8.24
C SER A 73 1.51 -12.12 -7.70
N LYS A 74 1.69 -12.41 -6.40
CA LYS A 74 3.02 -12.61 -5.82
C LYS A 74 3.69 -13.77 -6.56
N LYS A 75 4.97 -13.61 -6.89
CA LYS A 75 5.79 -14.64 -7.50
C LYS A 75 6.61 -15.36 -6.44
#